data_AF-A0A842R962-F1
#
_entry.id   AF-A0A842R962-F1
#
_cell.length_a   1.000
_cell.length_b   1.000
_cell.length_c   1.000
_cell.angle_alpha   90.00
_cell.angle_beta   90.00
_cell.angle_gamma   90.00
#
_symmetry.space_group_name_H-M   'P 1'
#
loop_
_entity.id
_entity.type
_entity.pdbx_description
1 polymer ?
#
loop_
_entity_poly.entity_id
_entity_poly.type
_entity_poly.pdbx_seq_one_letter_code
_entity_poly.pdbx_strand_id
1 'polypeptide(L)'
;MESINVFYESMKDFFETKGWRWTPPRRQGEKWIQEDYSVEIRGKYSDGAYRDVLFTMRRTPGLIGQSRNKEHLSLGYQHKFMIYLPREYPANLSHIKMRAVTKLWHPRISTGRSGEACITVNGELDRILIDLIYHVLMDPKRIRPPKIYPKEDFGMNGVAMRWYEKDAEDIYQTMFAKWAQRHEKAELKETGGIRIIGDDSSSRTSPKKKSSTIQIMGEHEEEKDDEGSDAVRIL
;
A
#
# COMPACT_ATOMS: atom_id res chain seq x y z
N MET A 1 -13.34 -16.68 -11.20
CA MET A 1 -14.07 -16.39 -9.94
C MET A 1 -13.12 -16.49 -8.75
N GLU A 2 -12.32 -17.57 -8.69
CA GLU A 2 -11.28 -17.80 -7.68
C GLU A 2 -10.27 -16.65 -7.54
N SER A 3 -9.70 -16.17 -8.66
CA SER A 3 -8.74 -15.04 -8.63
C SER A 3 -9.27 -13.77 -7.95
N ILE A 4 -10.57 -13.41 -8.07
CA ILE A 4 -11.11 -12.24 -7.35
C ILE A 4 -11.15 -12.47 -5.84
N ASN A 5 -11.38 -13.72 -5.38
CA ASN A 5 -11.33 -14.04 -3.96
C ASN A 5 -9.89 -13.98 -3.44
N VAL A 6 -8.92 -14.50 -4.19
CA VAL A 6 -7.48 -14.44 -3.88
C VAL A 6 -7.01 -12.99 -3.71
N PHE A 7 -7.51 -12.06 -4.53
CA PHE A 7 -7.27 -10.63 -4.35
C PHE A 7 -7.71 -10.15 -2.96
N TYR A 8 -8.93 -10.46 -2.53
CA TYR A 8 -9.44 -10.01 -1.23
C TYR A 8 -8.73 -10.69 -0.06
N GLU A 9 -8.32 -11.95 -0.20
CA GLU A 9 -7.50 -12.65 0.80
C GLU A 9 -6.13 -12.00 0.93
N SER A 10 -5.46 -11.71 -0.19
CA SER A 10 -4.17 -11.01 -0.19
C SER A 10 -4.27 -9.62 0.43
N MET A 11 -5.34 -8.88 0.14
CA MET A 11 -5.57 -7.57 0.73
C MET A 11 -5.93 -7.65 2.22
N LYS A 12 -6.64 -8.69 2.65
CA LYS A 12 -6.87 -8.96 4.07
C LYS A 12 -5.54 -9.12 4.80
N ASP A 13 -4.68 -10.02 4.33
CA ASP A 13 -3.39 -10.31 4.97
C ASP A 13 -2.52 -9.04 5.03
N PHE A 14 -2.53 -8.24 3.96
CA PHE A 14 -1.84 -6.94 3.94
C PHE A 14 -2.40 -5.97 4.99
N PHE A 15 -3.72 -5.80 5.08
CA PHE A 15 -4.36 -4.90 6.05
C PHE A 15 -4.06 -5.35 7.48
N GLU A 16 -4.17 -6.64 7.76
CA GLU A 16 -3.87 -7.23 9.07
C GLU A 16 -2.40 -7.01 9.45
N THR A 17 -1.48 -7.24 8.51
CA THR A 17 -0.04 -6.95 8.70
C THR A 17 0.23 -5.49 9.01
N LYS A 18 -0.55 -4.57 8.44
CA LYS A 18 -0.44 -3.12 8.71
C LYS A 18 -1.19 -2.68 9.98
N GLY A 19 -1.92 -3.58 10.63
CA GLY A 19 -2.78 -3.27 11.77
C GLY A 19 -3.97 -2.39 11.40
N TRP A 20 -4.44 -2.47 10.15
CA TRP A 20 -5.59 -1.72 9.65
C TRP A 20 -6.86 -2.57 9.76
N ARG A 21 -8.00 -1.92 9.99
CA ARG A 21 -9.29 -2.62 10.03
C ARG A 21 -9.61 -3.21 8.66
N TRP A 22 -9.89 -4.51 8.61
CA TRP A 22 -10.40 -5.18 7.43
C TRP A 22 -11.85 -5.61 7.62
N THR A 23 -12.70 -5.22 6.66
CA THR A 23 -14.09 -5.69 6.57
C THR A 23 -14.18 -6.73 5.45
N PRO A 24 -14.72 -7.94 5.69
CA PRO A 24 -14.84 -8.95 4.63
C PRO A 24 -15.68 -8.46 3.43
N PRO A 25 -15.32 -8.83 2.19
CA PRO A 25 -16.09 -8.49 1.01
C PRO A 25 -17.45 -9.18 1.05
N ARG A 26 -18.48 -8.50 0.53
CA ARG A 26 -19.81 -9.07 0.27
C ARG A 26 -19.99 -9.22 -1.23
N ARG A 27 -20.54 -10.36 -1.65
CA ARG A 27 -20.90 -10.60 -3.05
C ARG A 27 -22.37 -10.29 -3.29
N GLN A 28 -22.65 -9.52 -4.33
CA GLN A 28 -23.98 -9.19 -4.83
C GLN A 28 -24.00 -9.43 -6.34
N GLY A 29 -24.45 -10.61 -6.77
CA GLY A 29 -24.39 -11.05 -8.17
C GLY A 29 -22.95 -11.10 -8.70
N GLU A 30 -22.68 -10.32 -9.75
CA GLU A 30 -21.38 -10.20 -10.42
C GLU A 30 -20.48 -9.09 -9.82
N LYS A 31 -20.77 -8.70 -8.58
CA LYS A 31 -20.06 -7.62 -7.89
C LYS A 31 -19.59 -8.06 -6.51
N TRP A 32 -18.33 -7.82 -6.24
CA TRP A 32 -17.70 -7.96 -4.93
C TRP A 32 -17.50 -6.56 -4.35
N ILE A 33 -17.99 -6.35 -3.13
CA ILE A 33 -17.98 -5.04 -2.47
C ILE A 33 -17.35 -5.18 -1.11
N GLN A 34 -16.24 -4.48 -0.92
CA GLN A 34 -15.59 -4.19 0.35
C GLN A 34 -15.54 -2.67 0.52
N GLU A 35 -15.20 -2.21 1.72
CA GLU A 35 -15.17 -0.78 2.08
C GLU A 35 -14.23 0.04 1.16
N ASP A 36 -13.00 -0.42 0.99
CA ASP A 36 -11.95 0.21 0.19
C ASP A 36 -11.99 -0.23 -1.28
N TYR A 37 -12.44 -1.45 -1.56
CA TYR A 37 -12.38 -2.02 -2.90
C TYR A 37 -13.71 -2.55 -3.39
N SER A 38 -13.97 -2.43 -4.68
CA SER A 38 -15.01 -3.24 -5.32
C SER A 38 -14.60 -3.68 -6.71
N VAL A 39 -14.93 -4.91 -7.05
CA VAL A 39 -14.71 -5.53 -8.35
C VAL A 39 -16.07 -5.88 -8.94
N GLU A 40 -16.35 -5.47 -10.16
CA GLU A 40 -17.63 -5.70 -10.84
C GLU A 40 -17.41 -6.24 -12.25
N ILE A 41 -17.99 -7.39 -12.58
CA ILE A 41 -17.99 -7.91 -13.96
C ILE A 41 -19.09 -7.20 -14.73
N ARG A 42 -18.69 -6.34 -15.67
CA ARG A 42 -19.58 -5.53 -16.51
C ARG A 42 -19.98 -6.24 -17.80
N GLY A 43 -19.18 -7.22 -18.24
CA GLY A 43 -19.41 -7.92 -19.49
C GLY A 43 -18.77 -9.30 -19.48
N LYS A 44 -19.43 -10.23 -20.18
CA LYS A 44 -18.98 -11.60 -20.40
C LYS A 44 -19.03 -11.93 -21.88
N TYR A 45 -18.20 -12.88 -22.30
CA TYR A 45 -18.34 -13.55 -23.59
C TYR A 45 -19.53 -14.52 -23.58
N SER A 46 -19.90 -15.04 -24.75
CA SER A 46 -21.05 -15.96 -24.90
C SER A 46 -20.89 -17.27 -24.14
N ASP A 47 -19.65 -17.70 -23.90
CA ASP A 47 -19.30 -18.87 -23.09
C ASP A 47 -19.23 -18.58 -21.58
N GLY A 48 -19.54 -17.35 -21.17
CA GLY A 48 -19.54 -16.93 -19.76
C GLY A 48 -18.18 -16.45 -19.23
N ALA A 49 -17.12 -16.49 -20.04
CA ALA A 49 -15.81 -15.95 -19.65
C ALA A 49 -15.89 -14.42 -19.43
N TYR A 50 -15.11 -13.91 -18.48
CA TYR A 50 -15.12 -12.48 -18.15
C TYR A 50 -14.46 -11.66 -19.25
N ARG A 51 -15.11 -10.56 -19.63
CA ARG A 51 -14.62 -9.65 -20.67
C ARG A 51 -14.29 -8.28 -20.11
N ASP A 52 -15.25 -7.67 -19.40
CA ASP A 52 -15.12 -6.31 -18.90
C ASP A 52 -15.17 -6.33 -17.38
N VAL A 53 -14.10 -5.89 -16.72
CA VAL A 53 -13.99 -5.84 -15.26
C VAL A 53 -13.78 -4.39 -14.83
N LEU A 54 -14.69 -3.89 -14.01
CA LEU A 54 -14.56 -2.58 -13.37
C LEU A 54 -13.98 -2.76 -11.97
N PHE A 55 -12.77 -2.26 -11.76
CA PHE A 55 -12.16 -2.17 -10.44
C PHE A 55 -12.33 -0.76 -9.89
N THR A 56 -12.82 -0.65 -8.66
CA THR A 56 -12.92 0.63 -7.93
C THR A 56 -12.09 0.54 -6.67
N MET A 57 -11.22 1.54 -6.50
CA MET A 57 -10.45 1.79 -5.29
C MET A 57 -11.01 3.03 -4.59
N ARG A 58 -11.13 2.97 -3.27
CA ARG A 58 -11.51 4.06 -2.39
C ARG A 58 -10.41 4.22 -1.34
N ARG A 59 -10.27 5.43 -0.83
CA ARG A 59 -9.23 5.83 0.16
C ARG A 59 -7.79 5.70 -0.33
N THR A 60 -7.52 5.07 -1.47
CA THR A 60 -6.21 5.07 -2.14
C THR A 60 -5.89 6.45 -2.71
N PRO A 61 -4.88 7.17 -2.22
CA PRO A 61 -4.48 8.45 -2.80
C PRO A 61 -3.92 8.22 -4.20
N GLY A 62 -4.32 9.06 -5.15
CA GLY A 62 -3.78 9.08 -6.52
C GLY A 62 -3.66 10.52 -7.00
N LEU A 63 -2.60 10.83 -7.76
CA LEU A 63 -2.38 12.17 -8.29
C LEU A 63 -3.41 12.49 -9.38
N ILE A 64 -4.05 13.65 -9.30
CA ILE A 64 -5.07 14.11 -10.28
C ILE A 64 -4.63 15.33 -11.09
N GLY A 65 -3.44 15.85 -10.79
CA GLY A 65 -2.83 16.97 -11.49
C GLY A 65 -1.40 17.21 -11.04
N GLN A 66 -0.69 18.03 -11.81
CA GLN A 66 0.63 18.50 -11.43
C GLN A 66 0.51 19.40 -10.19
N SER A 67 1.37 19.15 -9.22
CA SER A 67 1.44 19.96 -8.00
C SER A 67 2.49 21.04 -8.16
N ARG A 68 2.19 22.26 -7.68
CA ARG A 68 3.12 23.41 -7.78
C ARG A 68 4.30 23.28 -6.83
N ASN A 69 4.10 22.64 -5.67
CA ASN A 69 5.14 22.25 -4.72
C ASN A 69 4.92 20.80 -4.26
N LYS A 70 5.94 20.20 -3.63
CA LYS A 70 5.87 18.82 -3.11
C LYS A 70 4.92 18.69 -1.91
N GLU A 71 4.77 19.75 -1.12
CA GLU A 71 3.99 19.76 0.12
C GLU A 71 2.47 19.68 -0.13
N HIS A 72 2.01 20.18 -1.28
CA HIS A 72 0.59 20.17 -1.66
C HIS A 72 0.36 19.34 -2.91
N LEU A 73 0.43 18.01 -2.73
CA LEU A 73 0.01 17.07 -3.77
C LEU A 73 -1.49 17.21 -4.07
N SER A 74 -1.83 17.37 -5.34
CA SER A 74 -3.22 17.36 -5.81
C SER A 74 -3.70 15.90 -5.91
N LEU A 75 -4.50 15.48 -4.92
CA LEU A 75 -4.89 14.07 -4.74
C LEU A 75 -6.40 13.85 -4.90
N GLY A 76 -6.74 12.74 -5.56
CA GLY A 76 -8.04 12.10 -5.49
C GLY A 76 -7.94 10.79 -4.70
N TYR A 77 -9.05 10.34 -4.13
CA TYR A 77 -9.11 9.15 -3.27
C TYR A 77 -10.09 8.09 -3.75
N GLN A 78 -10.67 8.29 -4.93
CA GLN A 78 -11.56 7.32 -5.54
C GLN A 78 -11.15 7.16 -6.98
N HIS A 79 -10.71 5.95 -7.32
CA HIS A 79 -10.16 5.63 -8.63
C HIS A 79 -10.88 4.45 -9.22
N LYS A 80 -11.09 4.48 -10.53
CA LYS A 80 -11.75 3.40 -11.26
C LYS A 80 -10.93 3.01 -12.46
N PHE A 81 -10.75 1.70 -12.64
CA PHE A 81 -10.11 1.13 -13.81
C PHE A 81 -11.07 0.16 -14.50
N MET A 82 -11.23 0.33 -15.80
CA MET A 82 -11.85 -0.68 -16.65
C MET A 82 -10.74 -1.56 -17.22
N ILE A 83 -10.85 -2.85 -17.00
CA ILE A 83 -9.92 -3.88 -17.48
C ILE A 83 -10.67 -4.70 -18.52
N TYR A 84 -10.11 -4.79 -19.72
CA TYR A 84 -10.64 -5.54 -20.83
C TYR A 84 -9.80 -6.80 -21.00
N LEU A 85 -10.41 -7.94 -20.70
CA LEU A 85 -9.79 -9.25 -20.79
C LEU A 85 -10.05 -9.84 -22.18
N PRO A 86 -9.00 -10.30 -22.89
CA PRO A 86 -9.17 -11.03 -24.14
C PRO A 86 -9.87 -12.37 -23.86
N ARG A 87 -10.46 -12.97 -24.89
CA ARG A 87 -11.17 -14.24 -24.74
C ARG A 87 -10.24 -15.37 -24.29
N GLU A 88 -9.00 -15.30 -24.72
CA GLU A 88 -7.94 -16.26 -24.42
C GLU A 88 -7.35 -16.07 -23.02
N TYR A 89 -7.81 -15.09 -22.23
CA TYR A 89 -7.35 -14.90 -20.86
C TYR A 89 -7.59 -16.17 -20.01
N PRO A 90 -6.62 -16.64 -19.20
CA PRO A 90 -5.32 -16.01 -18.89
C PRO A 90 -4.15 -16.37 -19.82
N ALA A 91 -4.36 -17.18 -20.85
CA ALA A 91 -3.27 -17.66 -21.73
C ALA A 91 -2.59 -16.55 -22.54
N ASN A 92 -3.28 -15.44 -22.83
CA ASN A 92 -2.68 -14.29 -23.53
C ASN A 92 -2.84 -12.98 -22.74
N LEU A 93 -1.85 -12.69 -21.90
CA LEU A 93 -1.81 -11.46 -21.08
C LEU A 93 -1.51 -10.20 -21.90
N SER A 94 -0.82 -10.33 -23.05
CA SER A 94 -0.38 -9.19 -23.87
C SER A 94 -1.53 -8.39 -24.50
N HIS A 95 -2.71 -9.00 -24.60
CA HIS A 95 -3.91 -8.38 -25.17
C HIS A 95 -4.84 -7.75 -24.13
N ILE A 96 -4.48 -7.83 -22.83
CA ILE A 96 -5.24 -7.15 -21.78
C ILE A 96 -5.08 -5.65 -21.97
N LYS A 97 -6.21 -4.94 -22.05
CA LYS A 97 -6.23 -3.47 -22.13
C LYS A 97 -6.79 -2.90 -20.85
N MET A 98 -6.27 -1.75 -20.43
CA MET A 98 -6.71 -1.07 -19.23
C MET A 98 -6.96 0.40 -19.49
N ARG A 99 -7.96 0.94 -18.79
CA ARG A 99 -8.32 2.34 -18.85
C ARG A 99 -8.65 2.87 -17.46
N ALA A 100 -7.99 3.92 -17.04
CA ALA A 100 -8.43 4.76 -15.94
C ALA A 100 -9.72 5.50 -16.35
N VAL A 101 -10.80 5.22 -15.65
CA VAL A 101 -12.11 5.86 -15.83
C VAL A 101 -12.16 7.18 -15.08
N THR A 102 -11.42 7.30 -13.99
CA THR A 102 -11.22 8.54 -13.23
C THR A 102 -10.00 9.28 -13.71
N LYS A 103 -9.99 10.61 -13.56
CA LYS A 103 -8.83 11.44 -13.88
C LYS A 103 -7.65 11.03 -13.01
N LEU A 104 -6.53 10.67 -13.63
CA LEU A 104 -5.25 10.41 -12.99
C LEU A 104 -4.15 11.12 -13.77
N TRP A 105 -3.28 11.82 -13.06
CA TRP A 105 -2.06 12.40 -13.61
C TRP A 105 -0.90 11.47 -13.26
N HIS A 106 -0.62 10.52 -14.16
CA HIS A 106 0.23 9.37 -13.90
C HIS A 106 1.14 9.05 -15.10
N PRO A 107 2.41 8.63 -14.92
CA PRO A 107 3.36 8.40 -16.02
C PRO A 107 2.90 7.36 -17.06
N ARG A 108 2.27 6.28 -16.59
CA ARG A 108 1.79 5.16 -17.42
C ARG A 108 0.34 5.30 -17.92
N ILE A 109 -0.32 6.43 -17.65
CA ILE A 109 -1.72 6.64 -18.05
C ILE A 109 -1.76 7.86 -18.97
N SER A 110 -2.38 7.70 -20.13
CA SER A 110 -2.54 8.77 -21.11
C SER A 110 -3.30 9.96 -20.54
N THR A 111 -2.90 11.15 -20.97
CA THR A 111 -3.59 12.40 -20.62
C THR A 111 -4.85 12.58 -21.47
N GLY A 112 -5.88 13.24 -20.92
CA GLY A 112 -7.10 13.58 -21.64
C GLY A 112 -8.26 12.64 -21.36
N ARG A 113 -9.13 12.41 -22.36
CA ARG A 113 -10.40 11.66 -22.19
C ARG A 113 -10.24 10.15 -22.33
N SER A 114 -9.17 9.67 -22.97
CA SER A 114 -8.97 8.24 -23.24
C SER A 114 -8.62 7.48 -21.96
N GLY A 115 -7.72 7.98 -21.11
CA GLY A 115 -7.33 7.31 -19.87
C GLY A 115 -6.71 5.92 -20.06
N GLU A 116 -6.31 5.59 -21.29
CA GLU A 116 -5.60 4.35 -21.60
C GLU A 116 -4.36 4.22 -20.73
N ALA A 117 -4.11 3.01 -20.25
CA ALA A 117 -3.01 2.69 -19.36
C ALA A 117 -2.04 1.72 -20.03
N CYS A 118 -0.77 2.10 -20.08
CA CYS A 118 0.35 1.27 -20.51
C CYS A 118 1.01 0.64 -19.27
N ILE A 119 0.33 -0.34 -18.69
CA ILE A 119 0.77 -1.06 -17.49
C ILE A 119 1.07 -2.51 -17.88
N THR A 120 2.27 -2.97 -17.56
CA THR A 120 2.66 -4.36 -17.78
C THR A 120 1.87 -5.27 -16.85
N VAL A 121 1.20 -6.27 -17.42
CA VAL A 121 0.43 -7.26 -16.68
C VAL A 121 1.25 -8.52 -16.48
N ASN A 122 1.39 -8.95 -15.23
CA ASN A 122 2.08 -10.18 -14.86
C ASN A 122 1.18 -11.10 -14.04
N GLY A 123 0.52 -12.03 -14.72
CA GLY A 123 -0.29 -13.08 -14.11
C GLY A 123 -1.80 -12.84 -14.16
N GLU A 124 -2.50 -13.43 -13.19
CA GLU A 124 -3.95 -13.42 -13.13
C GLU A 124 -4.53 -12.10 -12.58
N LEU A 125 -5.87 -12.01 -12.59
CA LEU A 125 -6.62 -10.80 -12.29
C LEU A 125 -6.32 -10.26 -10.90
N ASP A 126 -6.11 -11.11 -9.90
CA ASP A 126 -5.67 -10.70 -8.56
C ASP A 126 -4.39 -9.86 -8.59
N ARG A 127 -3.36 -10.33 -9.29
CA ARG A 127 -2.09 -9.62 -9.42
C ARG A 127 -2.28 -8.30 -10.16
N ILE A 128 -3.10 -8.29 -11.22
CA ILE A 128 -3.45 -7.06 -11.94
C ILE A 128 -4.09 -6.04 -10.99
N LEU A 129 -5.07 -6.47 -10.19
CA LEU A 129 -5.78 -5.60 -9.25
C LEU A 129 -4.83 -5.03 -8.17
N ILE A 130 -3.92 -5.86 -7.64
CA ILE A 130 -2.90 -5.42 -6.68
C ILE A 130 -1.92 -4.44 -7.33
N ASP A 131 -1.41 -4.75 -8.51
CA ASP A 131 -0.47 -3.89 -9.23
C ASP A 131 -1.10 -2.53 -9.56
N LEU A 132 -2.39 -2.47 -9.88
CA LEU A 132 -3.12 -1.22 -10.07
C LEU A 132 -3.12 -0.35 -8.81
N ILE A 133 -3.23 -0.92 -7.61
CA ILE A 133 -3.14 -0.16 -6.36
C ILE A 133 -1.77 0.50 -6.25
N TYR A 134 -0.68 -0.26 -6.47
CA TYR A 134 0.68 0.25 -6.36
C TYR A 134 1.05 1.23 -7.48
N HIS A 135 0.46 1.08 -8.66
CA HIS A 135 0.54 2.11 -9.71
C HIS A 135 -0.10 3.42 -9.24
N VAL A 136 -1.32 3.38 -8.69
CA VAL A 136 -1.99 4.58 -8.18
C VAL A 136 -1.19 5.24 -7.05
N LEU A 137 -0.56 4.44 -6.19
CA LEU A 137 0.34 4.92 -5.12
C LEU A 137 1.69 5.44 -5.64
N MET A 138 1.96 5.32 -6.94
CA MET A 138 3.20 5.73 -7.58
C MET A 138 4.44 4.93 -7.13
N ASP A 139 4.34 3.61 -6.96
CA ASP A 139 5.49 2.76 -6.63
C ASP A 139 6.54 2.75 -7.76
N PRO A 140 7.83 3.10 -7.50
CA PRO A 140 8.90 3.07 -8.49
C PRO A 140 9.12 1.71 -9.12
N LYS A 141 8.91 0.61 -8.38
CA LYS A 141 9.08 -0.75 -8.90
C LYS A 141 8.03 -1.12 -9.94
N ARG A 142 6.87 -0.47 -9.89
CA ARG A 142 5.75 -0.68 -10.82
C ARG A 142 5.79 0.32 -11.97
N ILE A 143 6.03 1.59 -11.67
CA ILE A 143 6.15 2.63 -12.71
C ILE A 143 7.39 2.43 -13.56
N ARG A 144 8.50 1.96 -12.95
CA ARG A 144 9.79 1.71 -13.61
C ARG A 144 10.29 2.93 -14.41
N PRO A 145 10.60 4.06 -13.73
CA PRO A 145 11.09 5.25 -14.42
C PRO A 145 12.48 5.02 -15.06
N PRO A 146 12.73 5.49 -16.30
CA PRO A 146 13.99 5.28 -17.02
C PRO A 146 15.25 5.69 -16.25
N LYS A 147 15.19 6.74 -15.42
CA LYS A 147 16.30 7.19 -14.58
C LYS A 147 16.75 6.13 -13.55
N ILE A 148 15.82 5.31 -13.04
CA ILE A 148 16.10 4.25 -12.06
C ILE A 148 16.23 2.88 -12.75
N TYR A 149 15.50 2.67 -13.83
CA TYR A 149 15.44 1.42 -14.60
C TYR A 149 15.88 1.69 -16.04
N PRO A 150 17.19 1.61 -16.34
CA PRO A 150 17.70 1.82 -17.68
C PRO A 150 17.03 0.84 -18.66
N LYS A 151 16.69 1.32 -19.87
CA LYS A 151 15.97 0.62 -20.96
C LYS A 151 14.43 0.67 -20.90
N GLU A 152 13.84 1.19 -19.84
CA GLU A 152 12.39 1.44 -19.81
C GLU A 152 12.02 2.69 -20.61
N ASP A 153 10.78 2.75 -21.09
CA ASP A 153 10.25 3.93 -21.78
C ASP A 153 9.66 4.98 -20.80
N PHE A 154 9.38 6.19 -21.31
CA PHE A 154 8.82 7.32 -20.55
C PHE A 154 7.31 7.19 -20.24
N GLY A 155 6.65 6.13 -20.70
CA GLY A 155 5.23 5.90 -20.58
C GLY A 155 4.38 6.79 -21.49
N MET A 156 3.07 6.83 -21.19
CA MET A 156 2.09 7.58 -21.98
C MET A 156 2.03 9.07 -21.62
N ASN A 157 2.60 9.46 -20.48
CA ASN A 157 2.63 10.84 -19.99
C ASN A 157 4.05 11.22 -19.57
N GLY A 158 4.86 11.62 -20.56
CA GLY A 158 6.26 12.01 -20.32
C GLY A 158 6.42 13.24 -19.42
N VAL A 159 5.41 14.10 -19.31
CA VAL A 159 5.43 15.24 -18.37
C VAL A 159 5.34 14.74 -16.93
N ALA A 160 4.40 13.84 -16.64
CA ALA A 160 4.30 13.22 -15.32
C ALA A 160 5.55 12.38 -15.02
N MET A 161 6.10 11.65 -16.00
CA MET A 161 7.33 10.86 -15.81
C MET A 161 8.51 11.75 -15.40
N ARG A 162 8.79 12.82 -16.14
CA ARG A 162 9.91 13.74 -15.81
C ARG A 162 9.75 14.43 -14.46
N TRP A 163 8.52 14.71 -14.04
CA TRP A 163 8.25 15.24 -12.70
C TRP A 163 8.51 14.18 -11.64
N TYR A 164 8.01 12.96 -11.87
CA TYR A 164 8.12 11.83 -10.96
C TYR A 164 9.58 11.38 -10.75
N GLU A 165 10.39 11.36 -11.81
CA GLU A 165 11.81 10.97 -11.79
C GLU A 165 12.72 11.84 -10.89
N LYS A 166 12.24 13.01 -10.49
CA LYS A 166 13.00 13.87 -9.58
C LYS A 166 13.10 13.24 -8.19
N ASP A 167 12.01 12.63 -7.72
CA ASP A 167 11.85 12.22 -6.32
C ASP A 167 10.91 11.01 -6.17
N ALA A 168 11.03 10.02 -7.07
CA ALA A 168 10.09 8.90 -7.20
C ALA A 168 9.82 8.16 -5.89
N GLU A 169 10.86 7.85 -5.11
CA GLU A 169 10.73 7.15 -3.83
C GLU A 169 10.01 8.00 -2.79
N ASP A 170 10.36 9.29 -2.65
CA ASP A 170 9.73 10.21 -1.70
C ASP A 170 8.24 10.42 -2.01
N ILE A 171 7.90 10.51 -3.30
CA ILE A 171 6.51 10.56 -3.75
C ILE A 171 5.78 9.30 -3.31
N TYR A 172 6.33 8.11 -3.55
CA TYR A 172 5.72 6.86 -3.13
C TYR A 172 5.54 6.77 -1.61
N GLN A 173 6.57 7.08 -0.83
CA GLN A 173 6.48 7.07 0.63
C GLN A 173 5.42 8.06 1.15
N THR A 174 5.35 9.25 0.54
CA THR A 174 4.32 10.25 0.85
C THR A 174 2.92 9.72 0.53
N MET A 175 2.73 9.11 -0.64
CA MET A 175 1.45 8.52 -1.04
C MET A 175 1.04 7.38 -0.11
N PHE A 176 1.99 6.50 0.23
CA PHE A 176 1.78 5.39 1.15
C PHE A 176 1.42 5.87 2.56
N ALA A 177 2.10 6.91 3.08
CA ALA A 177 1.78 7.52 4.36
C ALA A 177 0.37 8.15 4.37
N LYS A 178 0.00 8.86 3.30
CA LYS A 178 -1.35 9.41 3.15
C LYS A 178 -2.42 8.33 3.03
N TRP A 179 -2.08 7.18 2.45
CA TRP A 179 -2.95 6.03 2.40
C TRP A 179 -3.15 5.41 3.79
N ALA A 180 -2.07 5.25 4.55
CA ALA A 180 -2.11 4.75 5.92
C ALA A 180 -2.99 5.62 6.84
N GLN A 181 -2.90 6.94 6.72
CA GLN A 181 -3.72 7.90 7.49
C GLN A 181 -5.23 7.77 7.26
N ARG A 182 -5.66 7.09 6.21
CA ARG A 182 -7.08 6.94 5.84
C ARG A 182 -7.72 5.66 6.35
N HIS A 183 -6.95 4.76 6.95
CA HIS A 183 -7.49 3.55 7.54
C HIS A 183 -7.52 3.64 9.04
N GLU A 184 -8.63 3.17 9.60
CA GLU A 184 -8.77 2.98 11.03
C GLU A 184 -7.84 1.84 11.46
N LYS A 185 -7.16 2.04 12.60
CA LYS A 185 -6.40 0.95 13.22
C LYS A 185 -7.36 -0.13 13.69
N ALA A 186 -6.98 -1.39 13.51
CA ALA A 186 -7.73 -2.50 14.07
C ALA A 186 -7.78 -2.33 15.61
N GLU A 187 -8.97 -2.40 16.19
CA GLU A 187 -9.10 -2.48 17.64
C GLU A 187 -8.41 -3.77 18.09
N LEU A 188 -7.40 -3.64 18.96
CA LEU A 188 -6.85 -4.77 19.67
C LEU A 188 -8.00 -5.36 20.48
N LYS A 189 -8.56 -6.50 20.05
CA LYS A 189 -9.34 -7.31 20.96
C LYS A 189 -8.41 -7.62 22.12
N GLU A 190 -8.73 -7.11 23.31
CA GLU A 190 -8.11 -7.52 24.57
C GLU A 190 -8.33 -9.03 24.73
N THR A 191 -7.49 -9.85 24.11
CA THR A 191 -7.41 -11.27 24.42
C THR A 191 -6.73 -11.37 25.76
N GLY A 192 -7.55 -11.49 26.80
CA GLY A 192 -7.17 -11.99 28.11
C GLY A 192 -6.15 -11.11 28.83
N GLY A 193 -6.63 -10.04 29.47
CA GLY A 193 -5.87 -9.41 30.54
C GLY A 193 -5.45 -10.46 31.55
N ILE A 194 -4.14 -10.63 31.74
CA ILE A 194 -3.59 -11.29 32.92
C ILE A 194 -4.11 -10.48 34.11
N ARG A 195 -5.11 -11.00 34.82
CA ARG A 195 -5.49 -10.48 36.14
C ARG A 195 -4.38 -10.89 37.09
N ILE A 196 -3.50 -9.95 37.41
CA ILE A 196 -2.72 -10.03 38.64
C ILE A 196 -3.74 -9.82 39.76
N ILE A 197 -4.18 -10.91 40.38
CA ILE A 197 -4.94 -10.86 41.63
C ILE A 197 -3.92 -10.46 42.69
N GLY A 198 -3.90 -9.16 43.03
CA GLY A 198 -3.25 -8.69 44.24
C GLY A 198 -4.09 -9.11 45.43
N ASP A 199 -3.51 -9.92 46.31
CA ASP A 199 -4.09 -10.27 47.60
C ASP A 199 -4.25 -8.98 48.44
N ASP A 200 -5.50 -8.51 48.58
CA ASP A 200 -5.84 -7.45 49.51
C ASP A 200 -5.91 -8.03 50.93
N SER A 201 -4.77 -7.98 51.63
CA SER A 201 -4.77 -8.04 53.09
C SER A 201 -3.89 -6.94 53.68
N SER A 202 -4.56 -6.05 54.44
CA SER A 202 -4.00 -5.04 55.35
C SER A 202 -3.30 -3.84 54.68
N SER A 203 -3.29 -2.63 55.24
CA SER A 203 -4.15 -1.87 56.12
C SER A 203 -3.65 -0.41 56.06
N ARG A 204 -4.55 0.57 56.19
CA ARG A 204 -4.34 1.96 56.63
C ARG A 204 -2.95 2.62 56.44
N THR A 205 -2.87 3.65 55.58
CA THR A 205 -2.70 5.10 55.91
C THR A 205 -2.15 5.89 54.71
N SER A 206 -2.67 7.10 54.51
CA SER A 206 -2.12 8.10 53.56
C SER A 206 -0.84 8.73 54.14
N PRO A 207 0.15 9.21 53.34
CA PRO A 207 0.03 10.56 52.77
C PRO A 207 0.82 10.89 51.46
N LYS A 208 0.36 11.97 50.80
CA LYS A 208 1.06 13.02 50.00
C LYS A 208 2.31 12.71 49.15
N LYS A 209 2.12 13.04 47.85
CA LYS A 209 2.95 13.84 46.91
C LYS A 209 4.29 13.30 46.37
N LYS A 210 4.37 13.47 45.03
CA LYS A 210 5.52 13.77 44.14
C LYS A 210 6.40 12.61 43.67
N SER A 211 6.36 12.43 42.34
CA SER A 211 7.49 12.32 41.42
C SER A 211 8.59 11.31 41.76
N SER A 212 8.68 10.26 40.95
CA SER A 212 9.98 9.71 40.56
C SER A 212 9.90 8.88 39.29
N THR A 213 10.64 9.35 38.29
CA THR A 213 11.44 8.62 37.30
C THR A 213 11.63 7.14 37.59
N ILE A 214 11.35 6.29 36.61
CA ILE A 214 11.71 4.87 36.61
C ILE A 214 13.18 4.77 36.17
N GLN A 215 14.07 4.41 37.08
CA GLN A 215 15.40 3.88 36.77
C GLN A 215 15.28 2.37 36.57
N ILE A 216 15.81 1.87 35.45
CA ILE A 216 16.01 0.44 35.22
C ILE A 216 17.47 0.15 35.58
N MET A 217 17.67 -0.60 36.67
CA MET A 217 18.95 -1.22 36.99
C MET A 217 18.89 -2.69 36.58
N GLY A 218 19.92 -3.14 35.87
CA GLY A 218 20.19 -4.54 35.54
C GLY A 218 21.69 -4.75 35.46
N GLU A 219 22.23 -5.14 36.61
CA GLU A 219 23.46 -5.88 36.94
C GLU A 219 24.80 -5.58 36.22
N HIS A 220 25.73 -5.19 37.07
CA HIS A 220 27.17 -5.06 36.90
C HIS A 220 27.81 -6.40 37.32
N GLU A 221 28.68 -6.97 36.51
CA GLU A 221 29.82 -7.77 37.00
C GLU A 221 31.09 -7.08 36.46
N GLU A 222 31.87 -6.56 37.40
CA GLU A 222 33.24 -6.10 37.17
C GLU A 222 34.18 -7.31 37.22
N GLU A 223 35.22 -7.31 36.38
CA GLU A 223 36.57 -7.53 36.90
C GLU A 223 37.62 -6.79 36.04
N LYS A 224 38.37 -5.98 36.78
CA LYS A 224 39.59 -5.19 36.53
C LYS A 224 40.83 -6.11 36.44
N ASP A 225 42.05 -5.76 36.06
CA ASP A 225 42.87 -4.59 35.66
C ASP A 225 43.97 -5.25 34.72
N ASP A 226 44.83 -4.60 33.94
CA ASP A 226 45.91 -3.73 34.39
C ASP A 226 46.72 -3.16 33.21
N GLU A 227 47.44 -2.10 33.51
CA GLU A 227 48.10 -1.11 32.65
C GLU A 227 49.26 -1.61 31.77
N GLY A 228 49.58 -0.85 30.71
CA GLY A 228 50.84 -1.00 29.98
C GLY A 228 51.00 -0.12 28.75
N SER A 229 51.53 1.09 28.97
CA SER A 229 52.16 1.99 28.00
C SER A 229 53.00 1.28 26.92
N ASP A 230 52.92 1.69 25.65
CA ASP A 230 53.79 2.75 25.09
C ASP A 230 53.68 2.78 23.56
N ALA A 231 53.77 3.99 23.00
CA ALA A 231 53.83 4.20 21.56
C ALA A 231 55.29 4.06 21.08
N VAL A 232 55.54 3.20 20.10
CA VAL A 232 56.74 3.29 19.25
C VAL A 232 56.39 3.00 17.80
N ARG A 233 56.49 4.04 16.95
CA ARG A 233 56.73 3.94 15.51
C ARG A 233 58.21 3.67 15.28
N ILE A 234 58.57 2.67 14.49
CA ILE A 234 59.79 2.68 13.66
C ILE A 234 59.49 1.97 12.33
N LEU A 235 59.72 2.74 11.25
CA LEU A 235 60.00 2.44 9.84
C LEU A 235 59.21 1.34 9.11
#